data_AF-A0A7L4NSD7-F1
#
_entry.id   AF-A0A7L4NSD7-F1
#
_cell.length_a   1.000
_cell.length_b   1.000
_cell.length_c   1.000
_cell.angle_alpha   90.00
_cell.angle_beta   90.00
_cell.angle_gamma   90.00
#
_symmetry.space_group_name_H-M   'P 1'
#
loop_
_entity.id
_entity.type
_entity.pdbx_description
1 polymer ?
#
loop_
_entity_poly.entity_id
_entity_poly.type
_entity_poly.pdbx_seq_one_letter_code
_entity_poly.pdbx_strand_id
1 'polypeptide(L)' 'MASVILESIFLKRSQQKKKTSPLNFKKRLFLLTESKLSYYEYDFERGVSQEPQRLCWGSAHGSPVVPRQHPARGVVG' A
#
# COMPACT_ATOMS: atom_id res chain seq x y z
N MET A 1 5.91 20.59 -0.53
CA MET A 1 5.25 19.35 -0.99
C MET A 1 6.25 18.57 -1.83
N ALA A 2 6.40 17.26 -1.62
CA ALA A 2 7.28 16.46 -2.48
C ALA A 2 6.64 16.37 -3.87
N SER A 3 7.37 16.78 -4.90
CA SER A 3 6.89 16.74 -6.28
C SER A 3 6.69 15.29 -6.73
N VAL A 4 5.56 15.03 -7.40
CA VAL A 4 5.28 13.74 -8.02
C VAL A 4 6.00 13.72 -9.35
N ILE A 5 6.99 12.83 -9.48
CA ILE A 5 7.78 12.64 -10.70
C ILE A 5 6.94 11.86 -11.72
N LEU A 6 6.26 10.81 -11.27
CA LEU A 6 5.39 9.97 -12.10
C LEU A 6 4.16 9.52 -11.34
N GLU A 7 3.04 9.53 -12.05
CA GLU A 7 1.76 9.01 -11.60
C GLU A 7 1.16 8.15 -12.70
N SER A 8 0.87 6.87 -12.42
CA SER A 8 0.28 5.96 -13.40
C SER A 8 -0.39 4.75 -12.77
N ILE A 9 -1.31 4.13 -13.52
CA ILE A 9 -2.02 2.92 -13.10
C ILE A 9 -1.23 1.70 -13.58
N PHE A 10 -0.81 0.85 -12.64
CA PHE A 10 -0.13 -0.41 -12.92
C PHE A 10 -0.80 -1.59 -12.24
N LEU A 11 -0.46 -2.80 -12.72
CA LEU A 11 -0.89 -4.05 -12.11
C LEU A 11 0.16 -4.51 -11.07
N LYS A 12 -0.19 -4.43 -9.78
CA LYS A 12 0.68 -4.88 -8.68
C LYS A 12 0.49 -6.38 -8.44
N ARG A 13 1.58 -7.14 -8.48
CA ARG A 13 1.62 -8.52 -7.99
C ARG A 13 1.81 -8.54 -6.47
N SER A 14 1.00 -9.31 -5.75
CA SER A 14 1.18 -9.52 -4.32
C SER A 14 2.40 -10.39 -4.03
N GLN A 15 3.08 -10.13 -2.90
CA GLN A 15 4.19 -10.98 -2.47
C GLN A 15 3.66 -12.37 -2.12
N GLN A 16 4.08 -13.38 -2.87
CA GLN A 16 3.66 -14.75 -2.64
C GLN A 16 4.35 -15.30 -1.38
N LYS A 17 3.58 -15.58 -0.32
CA LYS A 17 4.14 -16.10 0.95
C LYS A 17 4.44 -17.60 0.90
N LYS A 18 3.69 -18.38 0.10
CA LYS A 18 3.90 -19.82 -0.10
C LYS A 18 3.91 -20.11 -1.60
N LYS A 19 4.84 -20.95 -2.08
CA LYS A 19 5.01 -21.25 -3.52
C LYS A 19 3.74 -21.77 -4.21
N THR A 20 2.85 -22.45 -3.48
CA THR A 20 1.60 -23.02 -3.99
C THR A 20 0.41 -22.07 -3.91
N SER A 21 0.52 -20.93 -3.23
CA SER A 21 -0.59 -19.98 -3.13
C SER A 21 -0.81 -19.27 -4.46
N PRO A 22 -2.07 -19.00 -4.86
CA PRO A 22 -2.34 -18.32 -6.12
C PRO A 22 -1.62 -16.97 -6.25
N LEU A 23 -1.20 -16.63 -7.47
CA LEU A 23 -0.66 -15.31 -7.78
C LEU A 23 -1.82 -14.30 -7.83
N ASN A 24 -1.77 -13.30 -6.96
CA ASN A 24 -2.78 -12.25 -6.93
C ASN A 24 -2.23 -10.97 -7.57
N PHE A 25 -2.97 -10.46 -8.56
CA PHE A 25 -2.69 -9.21 -9.26
C PHE A 25 -3.83 -8.23 -9.02
N LYS A 26 -3.51 -6.98 -8.69
CA LYS A 26 -4.51 -5.90 -8.51
C LYS A 26 -4.06 -4.62 -9.21
N LYS A 27 -5.00 -3.91 -9.84
CA LYS A 27 -4.75 -2.57 -10.38
C LYS A 27 -4.57 -1.58 -9.21
N ARG A 28 -3.59 -0.69 -9.33
CA ARG A 28 -3.24 0.32 -8.33
C ARG A 28 -2.75 1.58 -9.02
N LEU A 29 -3.05 2.73 -8.43
CA LEU A 29 -2.43 4.00 -8.80
C LEU A 29 -1.11 4.12 -8.05
N PHE A 30 -0.01 4.27 -8.78
CA PHE A 30 1.33 4.46 -8.22
C PHE A 30 1.74 5.92 -8.34
N LEU A 31 2.30 6.44 -7.25
CA LEU A 31 2.89 7.78 -7.20
C LEU A 31 4.36 7.64 -6.81
N LEU A 32 5.22 8.08 -7.71
CA LEU A 32 6.66 8.17 -7.51
C LEU A 32 7.02 9.62 -7.17
N THR A 33 7.71 9.80 -6.06
CA THR A 33 8.36 11.06 -5.66
C THR A 33 9.84 10.77 -5.45
N GLU A 34 10.68 11.79 -5.30
CA GLU A 34 12.13 11.62 -5.10
C GLU A 34 12.49 10.67 -3.94
N SER A 35 11.68 10.65 -2.88
CA SER A 35 11.99 9.89 -1.65
C SER A 35 11.17 8.62 -1.46
N LYS A 36 10.07 8.44 -2.20
CA LYS A 36 9.15 7.31 -1.97
C LYS A 36 8.37 6.91 -3.22
N LEU A 37 8.06 5.62 -3.27
CA LEU A 37 7.08 5.02 -4.16
C LEU A 37 5.86 4.59 -3.33
N SER A 38 4.73 5.23 -3.54
CA SER A 38 3.46 4.95 -2.84
C SER A 38 2.43 4.40 -3.81
N TYR A 39 1.45 3.64 -3.32
CA TYR A 39 0.34 3.17 -4.14
C TYR A 39 -0.99 3.20 -3.40
N TYR A 40 -2.05 3.44 -4.16
CA TYR A 40 -3.42 3.59 -3.66
C TYR A 40 -4.37 2.62 -4.38
N GLU A 41 -5.47 2.28 -3.71
CA GLU A 41 -6.61 1.62 -4.36
C GLU A 41 -7.18 2.57 -5.42
N TYR A 42 -7.26 2.08 -6.66
CA TYR A 42 -7.84 2.82 -7.76
C TYR A 42 -9.15 2.14 -8.15
N ASP A 43 -10.26 2.79 -7.80
CA ASP A 43 -11.59 2.33 -8.15
C ASP A 43 -12.08 3.19 -9.33
N PHE A 44 -12.36 2.58 -10.49
CA PHE A 44 -12.84 3.32 -11.66
C PHE A 44 -14.24 3.90 -11.44
N GLU A 45 -15.04 3.32 -10.53
CA GLU A 45 -16.40 3.79 -10.24
C GLU A 45 -16.44 4.85 -9.13
N ARG A 46 -15.46 4.81 -8.21
CA ARG A 46 -15.46 5.66 -6.99
C ARG A 46 -14.26 6.63 -6.89
N GLY A 47 -13.28 6.53 -7.78
CA GLY A 47 -12.03 7.30 -7.73
C GLY A 47 -10.95 6.66 -6.84
N VAL A 48 -9.91 7.45 -6.51
CA VAL A 48 -8.79 6.98 -5.65
C VAL A 48 -9.27 6.86 -4.21
N SER A 49 -9.31 5.64 -3.67
CA SER A 49 -9.60 5.44 -2.25
C SER A 49 -8.36 5.79 -1.41
N GLN A 50 -8.50 6.78 -0.54
CA GLN A 50 -7.43 7.31 0.29
C GLN A 50 -7.12 6.36 1.45
N GLU A 51 -6.34 5.31 1.17
CA GLU A 51 -5.52 4.66 2.19
C GLU A 51 -4.25 4.12 1.51
N PRO A 52 -3.16 4.90 1.48
CA PRO A 52 -1.93 4.47 0.84
C PRO A 52 -1.30 3.30 1.59
N GLN A 53 -1.21 2.16 0.92
CA GLN A 53 -0.35 1.09 1.42
C GLN A 53 1.11 1.49 1.12
N ARG A 54 1.90 1.74 2.16
CA ARG A 54 3.32 2.10 2.01
C ARG A 54 4.13 0.90 1.50
N LEU A 55 4.96 1.11 0.49
CA LEU A 55 6.05 0.21 0.14
C LEU A 55 7.35 0.85 0.66
N CYS A 56 7.80 0.45 1.85
CA CYS A 56 9.10 0.88 2.35
C CYS A 56 10.18 0.11 1.59
N TRP A 57 10.98 0.78 0.76
CA TRP A 57 12.20 0.20 0.20
C TRP A 57 13.36 0.65 1.09
N GLY A 58 13.86 -0.25 1.95
CA GLY A 58 14.98 0.04 2.84
C GLY A 58 15.30 -1.11 3.79
N SER A 59 16.51 -1.65 3.64
CA SER A 59 17.31 -2.52 4.51
C SER A 59 16.72 -3.82 5.06
N ALA A 60 17.43 -4.91 4.74
CA ALA A 60 17.44 -6.15 5.49
C ALA A 60 17.64 -5.89 6.99
N HIS A 61 17.02 -6.73 7.82
CA HIS A 61 16.88 -6.66 9.28
C HIS A 61 15.61 -5.93 9.77
N GLY A 62 14.61 -6.73 10.14
CA GLY A 62 13.44 -6.31 10.91
C GLY A 62 12.13 -6.61 10.21
N SER A 63 11.37 -7.56 10.74
CA SER A 63 10.04 -7.95 10.30
C SER A 63 9.12 -6.75 10.00
N PRO A 64 8.24 -6.82 8.99
CA PRO A 64 7.23 -5.79 8.78
C PRO A 64 6.27 -5.76 9.97
N VAL A 65 6.40 -4.75 10.82
CA VAL A 65 5.37 -4.39 11.81
C VAL A 65 4.23 -3.74 11.05
N VAL A 66 3.16 -4.51 10.85
CA VAL A 66 1.85 -3.96 10.53
C VAL A 66 1.40 -3.18 11.78
N PRO A 67 1.02 -1.89 11.68
CA PRO A 67 0.38 -1.21 12.80
C PRO A 67 -0.90 -1.95 13.14
N ARG A 68 -0.93 -2.63 14.28
CA ARG A 68 -2.14 -3.21 14.85
C ARG A 68 -3.03 -2.01 15.20
N GLN A 69 -4.11 -1.80 14.45
CA GLN A 69 -5.15 -0.86 14.87
C GLN A 69 -5.69 -1.38 16.20
N HIS A 70 -5.45 -0.63 17.29
CA HIS A 70 -6.18 -0.81 18.53
C HIS A 70 -7.60 -0.31 18.28
N PRO A 71 -8.66 -1.11 18.49
CA PRO A 71 -9.99 -0.53 18.63
C PRO A 71 -9.99 0.32 19.90
N ALA A 72 -10.37 1.58 19.76
CA ALA A 72 -10.54 2.51 20.87
C ALA A 72 -11.50 1.90 21.90
N ARG A 73 -11.07 1.86 23.17
CA ARG A 73 -11.95 1.51 24.30
C ARG A 73 -13.06 2.56 24.38
N GLY A 74 -14.30 2.14 24.11
CA GLY A 74 -15.48 2.88 24.54
C GLY A 74 -15.68 2.68 26.04
N VAL A 75 -15.58 3.77 26.79
CA VAL A 75 -16.06 3.89 28.17
C VAL A 75 -17.57 3.80 28.15
N VAL A 76 -18.14 2.88 28.93
CA VAL A 76 -19.57 2.85 29.24
C VAL A 76 -19.72 3.50 30.62
N GLY A 77 -20.46 4.61 30.68
CA GLY A 77 -20.93 5.21 31.93
C GLY A 77 -22.21 4.54 32.40
#